data_AF-A0A3P9LH59-F1
#
_entry.id   AF-A0A3P9LH59-F1
#
_cell.length_a   1.000
_cell.length_b   1.000
_cell.length_c   1.000
_cell.angle_alpha   90.00
_cell.angle_beta   90.00
_cell.angle_gamma   90.00
#
_symmetry.space_group_name_H-M   'P 1'
#
loop_
_entity.id
_entity.type
_entity.pdbx_description
1 polymer ?
#
loop_
_entity_poly.entity_id
_entity_poly.type
_entity_poly.pdbx_seq_one_letter_code
_entity_poly.pdbx_strand_id
1 'polypeptide(L)'
;MGVPHLGGRSKVRTITPSWIGVAEVRDHIESNRYALLRLLNTTYKFSNASAAEMSAIRTMVLQNRLVLDLLTASSGGVCKMVGDTCCTFIPDGTIDGQDISTALHNLTGLQAYVKSQWWILII
;
A
#
# COMPACT_ATOMS: atom_id res chain seq x y z
N MET A 1 -12.70 1.17 -35.38
CA MET A 1 -12.03 1.63 -34.14
C MET A 1 -12.69 2.92 -33.69
N GLY A 2 -13.43 2.90 -32.59
CA GLY A 2 -14.09 4.09 -32.04
C GLY A 2 -15.09 3.71 -30.96
N VAL A 3 -14.68 3.81 -29.69
CA VAL A 3 -15.59 3.67 -28.55
C VAL A 3 -16.40 4.96 -28.40
N PRO A 4 -17.74 4.92 -28.37
CA PRO A 4 -18.52 6.13 -28.15
C PRO A 4 -18.53 6.45 -26.65
N HIS A 5 -17.90 7.57 -26.29
CA HIS A 5 -18.13 8.22 -25.00
C HIS A 5 -19.44 9.00 -25.06
N LEU A 6 -20.48 8.52 -24.37
CA LEU A 6 -21.72 9.27 -24.18
C LEU A 6 -21.74 9.87 -22.77
N GLY A 7 -21.13 11.05 -22.66
CA GLY A 7 -21.43 11.99 -21.60
C GLY A 7 -22.69 12.78 -21.95
N GLY A 8 -23.70 12.73 -21.10
CA GLY A 8 -24.93 13.51 -21.27
C GLY A 8 -26.01 13.13 -20.27
N ARG A 9 -25.94 13.72 -19.06
CA ARG A 9 -26.92 13.54 -17.98
C ARG A 9 -28.24 14.24 -18.33
N SER A 10 -29.11 13.54 -19.06
CA SER A 10 -30.52 13.89 -19.20
C SER A 10 -31.34 12.84 -18.45
N LYS A 11 -32.20 13.28 -17.52
CA LYS A 11 -33.16 12.43 -16.80
C LYS A 11 -34.19 11.87 -17.80
N VAL A 12 -33.78 10.88 -18.59
CA VAL A 12 -34.70 10.04 -19.34
C VAL A 12 -35.14 8.95 -18.35
N ARG A 13 -36.44 8.92 -18.04
CA ARG A 13 -37.06 7.78 -17.38
C ARG A 13 -37.14 6.67 -18.42
N THR A 14 -35.99 6.06 -18.70
CA THR A 14 -35.85 5.07 -19.77
C THR A 14 -36.44 3.75 -19.29
N ILE A 15 -37.43 3.24 -20.02
CA ILE A 15 -37.85 1.85 -19.94
C ILE A 15 -36.72 1.04 -20.59
N THR A 16 -35.60 0.89 -19.89
CA THR A 16 -34.59 -0.08 -20.30
C THR A 16 -35.18 -1.47 -20.03
N PRO A 17 -35.15 -2.38 -21.01
CA PRO A 17 -35.41 -3.78 -20.74
C PRO A 17 -34.54 -4.19 -19.55
N SER A 18 -35.13 -4.82 -18.54
CA SER A 18 -34.49 -5.09 -17.24
C SER A 18 -33.09 -5.70 -17.36
N TRP A 19 -32.82 -6.46 -18.42
CA TRP A 19 -31.54 -7.10 -18.72
C TRP A 19 -30.42 -6.15 -19.17
N ILE A 20 -30.73 -5.01 -19.81
CA ILE A 20 -29.71 -4.02 -20.25
C ILE A 20 -29.10 -3.30 -19.04
N GLY A 21 -29.91 -2.98 -18.03
CA GLY A 21 -29.41 -2.40 -16.79
C GLY A 21 -28.52 -3.36 -15.98
N VAL A 22 -28.81 -4.66 -16.02
CA VAL A 22 -28.01 -5.69 -15.33
C VAL A 22 -26.66 -5.92 -16.03
N ALA A 23 -26.62 -5.80 -17.37
CA ALA A 23 -25.38 -5.92 -18.14
C ALA A 23 -24.38 -4.79 -17.83
N GLU A 24 -24.83 -3.54 -17.79
CA GLU A 24 -23.98 -2.38 -17.46
C GLU A 24 -23.35 -2.51 -16.06
N VAL A 25 -24.14 -2.95 -15.08
CA VAL A 25 -23.64 -3.19 -13.72
C VAL A 25 -22.58 -4.29 -13.70
N ARG A 26 -22.76 -5.38 -14.45
CA ARG A 26 -21.78 -6.47 -14.56
C ARG A 26 -20.44 -5.97 -15.12
N ASP A 27 -20.47 -5.16 -16.18
CA ASP A 27 -19.26 -4.62 -16.80
C ASP A 27 -18.48 -3.71 -15.84
N HIS A 28 -19.20 -2.86 -15.09
CA HIS A 28 -18.59 -2.01 -14.08
C HIS A 28 -17.96 -2.81 -12.94
N ILE A 29 -18.59 -3.90 -12.50
CA ILE A 29 -18.02 -4.76 -11.44
C ILE A 29 -16.73 -5.42 -11.92
N GLU A 30 -16.69 -5.94 -13.14
CA GLU A 30 -15.48 -6.58 -13.68
C GLU A 30 -14.36 -5.56 -13.92
N SER A 31 -14.68 -4.37 -14.44
CA SER A 31 -13.71 -3.28 -14.60
C SER A 31 -13.10 -2.85 -13.26
N ASN A 32 -13.95 -2.63 -12.25
CA ASN A 32 -13.50 -2.28 -10.90
C ASN A 32 -12.66 -3.39 -10.26
N ARG A 33 -13.01 -4.65 -10.50
CA ARG A 33 -12.24 -5.80 -10.02
C ARG A 33 -10.83 -5.81 -10.60
N TYR A 34 -10.67 -5.61 -11.91
CA TYR A 34 -9.35 -5.51 -12.53
C TYR A 34 -8.54 -4.31 -12.03
N ALA A 35 -9.17 -3.15 -11.90
CA ALA A 35 -8.53 -1.95 -11.35
C ALA A 35 -8.05 -2.19 -9.91
N LEU A 36 -8.87 -2.83 -9.09
CA LEU A 36 -8.55 -3.17 -7.71
C LEU A 36 -7.38 -4.18 -7.64
N LEU A 37 -7.37 -5.22 -8.47
CA LEU A 37 -6.26 -6.18 -8.52
C LEU A 37 -4.94 -5.53 -8.90
N ARG A 38 -4.97 -4.61 -9.88
CA ARG A 38 -3.79 -3.85 -10.28
C ARG A 38 -3.31 -2.94 -9.15
N LEU A 39 -4.23 -2.23 -8.50
CA LEU A 39 -3.92 -1.38 -7.35
C LEU A 39 -3.26 -2.20 -6.23
N LEU A 40 -3.87 -3.32 -5.82
CA LEU A 40 -3.33 -4.18 -4.76
C LEU A 40 -1.93 -4.71 -5.10
N ASN A 41 -1.68 -5.10 -6.36
CA ASN A 41 -0.37 -5.55 -6.80
C ASN A 41 0.69 -4.43 -6.74
N THR A 42 0.34 -3.24 -7.22
CA THR A 42 1.23 -2.08 -7.17
C THR A 42 1.49 -1.64 -5.73
N THR A 43 0.47 -1.57 -4.88
CA THR A 43 0.62 -1.24 -3.46
C THR A 43 1.48 -2.26 -2.74
N TYR A 44 1.30 -3.56 -2.99
CA TYR A 44 2.16 -4.59 -2.40
C TYR A 44 3.64 -4.38 -2.78
N LYS A 45 3.93 -4.13 -4.06
CA LYS A 45 5.31 -3.87 -4.51
C LYS A 45 5.90 -2.62 -3.87
N PHE A 46 5.13 -1.53 -3.82
CA PHE A 46 5.53 -0.29 -3.19
C PHE A 46 5.83 -0.49 -1.71
N SER A 47 4.90 -1.05 -0.94
CA SER A 47 5.07 -1.28 0.49
C SER A 47 6.25 -2.20 0.80
N ASN A 48 6.47 -3.24 -0.02
CA ASN A 48 7.60 -4.14 0.14
C ASN A 48 8.94 -3.43 -0.15
N ALA A 49 9.00 -2.59 -1.19
CA ALA A 49 10.18 -1.79 -1.49
C ALA A 49 10.46 -0.76 -0.37
N SER A 50 9.44 -0.04 0.11
CA SER A 50 9.57 0.91 1.21
C SER A 50 10.03 0.24 2.51
N ALA A 51 9.56 -0.98 2.80
CA ALA A 51 10.04 -1.74 3.96
C ALA A 51 11.54 -2.05 3.86
N ALA A 52 12.00 -2.48 2.68
CA ALA A 52 13.41 -2.77 2.44
C ALA A 52 14.28 -1.49 2.54
N GLU A 53 13.82 -0.38 1.96
CA GLU A 53 14.51 0.92 2.05
C GLU A 53 14.59 1.41 3.50
N MET A 54 13.49 1.35 4.26
CA MET A 54 13.48 1.73 5.68
C MET A 54 14.46 0.89 6.48
N SER A 55 14.51 -0.43 6.26
CA SER A 55 15.48 -1.30 6.92
C SER A 55 16.93 -0.88 6.62
N ALA A 56 17.25 -0.63 5.36
CA ALA A 56 18.59 -0.19 4.95
C ALA A 56 18.96 1.18 5.55
N ILE A 57 18.04 2.16 5.54
CA ILE A 57 18.24 3.48 6.14
C ILE A 57 18.48 3.35 7.65
N ARG A 58 17.70 2.52 8.36
CA ARG A 58 17.90 2.28 9.80
C ARG A 58 19.30 1.76 10.08
N THR A 59 19.78 0.79 9.31
CA THR A 59 21.15 0.27 9.46
C THR A 59 22.20 1.36 9.22
N MET A 60 22.06 2.16 8.17
CA MET A 60 22.99 3.27 7.90
C MET A 60 22.96 4.33 9.00
N VAL A 61 21.78 4.68 9.52
CA VAL A 61 21.63 5.65 10.60
C VAL A 61 22.31 5.15 11.88
N LEU A 62 22.15 3.87 12.22
CA LEU A 62 22.81 3.27 13.38
C LEU A 62 24.34 3.23 13.20
N GLN A 63 24.83 2.88 12.02
CA GLN A 63 26.27 2.93 11.71
C GLN A 63 26.83 4.36 11.81
N ASN A 64 26.14 5.32 11.22
CA ASN A 64 26.53 6.73 11.29
C ASN A 64 26.54 7.24 12.73
N ARG A 65 25.57 6.82 13.55
CA ARG A 65 25.51 7.18 14.96
C ARG A 65 26.71 6.64 15.74
N LEU A 66 27.11 5.39 15.50
CA LEU A 66 28.30 4.80 16.14
C LEU A 66 29.57 5.57 15.78
N VAL A 67 29.75 5.93 14.50
CA VAL A 67 30.89 6.71 14.04
C VAL A 67 30.89 8.11 14.67
N LEU A 68 29.73 8.77 14.68
CA LEU A 68 29.58 10.10 15.28
C LEU A 68 29.83 10.07 16.80
N ASP A 69 29.36 9.05 17.51
CA ASP A 69 29.63 8.87 18.95
C ASP A 69 31.13 8.68 19.20
N LEU A 70 31.83 7.92 18.36
CA LEU A 70 33.27 7.77 18.46
C LEU A 70 34.02 9.08 18.24
N LEU A 71 33.66 9.83 17.18
CA LEU A 71 34.28 11.12 16.87
C LEU A 71 34.04 12.18 17.95
N THR A 72 32.91 12.06 18.66
CA THR A 72 32.45 13.03 19.65
C THR A 72 32.65 12.53 21.08
N ALA A 73 33.39 11.43 21.25
CA ALA A 73 33.65 10.82 22.54
C ALA A 73 34.29 11.80 23.54
N SER A 74 35.17 12.69 23.07
CA SER A 74 35.80 13.74 23.92
C SER A 74 34.80 14.78 24.44
N SER A 75 33.73 15.05 23.67
CA SER A 75 32.61 15.93 24.06
C SER A 75 31.48 15.20 24.78
N GLY A 76 31.64 13.92 25.09
CA GLY A 76 30.63 13.09 25.76
C GLY A 76 29.64 12.37 24.83
N GLY A 77 29.97 12.24 23.54
CA GLY A 77 29.15 11.58 22.52
C GLY A 77 28.08 12.48 21.90
N VAL A 78 27.40 11.98 20.87
CA VAL A 78 26.27 12.66 20.20
C VAL A 78 25.17 12.96 21.21
N CYS A 79 25.02 12.13 22.23
CA CYS A 79 23.96 12.30 23.21
C CYS A 79 24.11 13.52 24.09
N LYS A 80 25.33 13.77 24.57
CA LYS A 80 25.65 14.95 25.38
C LYS A 80 25.46 16.24 24.57
N MET A 81 25.75 16.18 23.26
CA MET A 81 25.62 17.33 22.36
C MET A 81 24.18 17.60 21.92
N VAL A 82 23.37 16.56 21.68
CA VAL A 82 21.97 16.69 21.23
C VAL A 82 21.02 16.98 22.39
N GLY A 83 21.31 16.47 23.60
CA GLY A 83 20.47 16.67 24.78
C GLY A 83 19.24 15.75 24.82
N ASP A 84 18.10 16.28 25.23
CA ASP A 84 16.91 15.49 25.62
C ASP A 84 16.28 14.67 24.47
N THR A 85 16.56 15.01 23.21
CA THR A 85 16.05 14.28 22.02
C THR A 85 17.00 13.18 21.55
N CYS A 86 18.10 12.95 22.27
CA CYS A 86 19.05 11.91 21.96
C CYS A 86 18.47 10.49 22.19
N CYS A 87 18.99 9.50 21.45
CA CYS A 87 18.78 8.07 21.72
C CYS A 87 17.32 7.63 21.56
N THR A 88 16.57 8.30 20.68
CA THR A 88 15.26 7.81 20.25
C THR A 88 15.41 6.40 19.70
N PHE A 89 14.70 5.46 20.30
CA PHE A 89 14.68 4.07 19.85
C PHE A 89 14.19 4.01 18.40
N ILE A 90 14.99 3.37 17.55
CA ILE A 90 14.61 3.07 16.17
C ILE A 90 14.07 1.65 16.17
N PRO A 91 12.73 1.45 16.06
CA PRO A 91 12.18 0.11 15.99
C PRO A 91 12.68 -0.57 14.72
N ASP A 92 13.12 -1.82 14.83
CA ASP A 92 13.62 -2.65 13.72
C ASP A 92 12.51 -3.36 12.96
N GLY A 93 11.24 -3.12 13.33
CA GLY A 93 10.05 -3.64 12.67
C GLY A 93 9.85 -5.14 12.80
N THR A 94 10.45 -5.74 13.84
CA THR A 94 10.34 -7.17 14.15
C THR A 94 9.53 -7.44 15.41
N ILE A 95 9.33 -6.45 16.29
CA ILE A 95 8.99 -6.70 17.69
C ILE A 95 7.49 -6.59 18.00
N ASP A 96 6.67 -5.84 17.24
CA ASP A 96 5.33 -5.47 17.74
C ASP A 96 4.14 -5.77 16.80
N GLY A 97 4.32 -6.48 15.68
CA GLY A 97 3.21 -6.99 14.86
C GLY A 97 2.33 -5.93 14.18
N GLN A 98 2.60 -4.63 14.40
CA GLN A 98 2.05 -3.47 13.69
C GLN A 98 2.92 -3.05 12.50
N ASP A 99 3.69 -3.99 11.96
CA ASP A 99 4.71 -3.74 10.95
C ASP A 99 4.20 -3.85 9.52
N ILE A 100 4.99 -3.29 8.60
CA ILE A 100 4.74 -3.34 7.15
C ILE A 100 4.57 -4.80 6.68
N SER A 101 5.19 -5.77 7.35
CA SER A 101 5.02 -7.21 7.11
C SER A 101 3.58 -7.70 7.31
N THR A 102 2.91 -7.30 8.40
CA THR A 102 1.50 -7.62 8.65
C THR A 102 0.59 -7.00 7.59
N ALA A 103 0.86 -5.73 7.23
CA ALA A 103 0.12 -5.06 6.17
C ALA A 103 0.30 -5.77 4.80
N LEU A 104 1.53 -6.21 4.48
CA LEU A 104 1.81 -6.99 3.28
C LEU A 104 1.07 -8.33 3.27
N HIS A 105 1.01 -9.03 4.41
CA HIS A 105 0.24 -10.27 4.56
C HIS A 105 -1.27 -10.05 4.36
N ASN A 106 -1.81 -8.95 4.88
CA ASN A 106 -3.21 -8.61 4.66
C ASN A 106 -3.49 -8.27 3.18
N LEU A 107 -2.56 -7.58 2.52
CA LEU A 107 -2.66 -7.28 1.08
C LEU A 107 -2.62 -8.56 0.22
N THR A 108 -1.80 -9.55 0.56
CA THR A 108 -1.79 -10.83 -0.17
C THR A 108 -3.09 -11.60 0.04
N GLY A 109 -3.64 -11.61 1.26
CA GLY A 109 -4.95 -12.17 1.56
C GLY A 109 -6.08 -11.50 0.76
N LEU A 110 -6.11 -10.17 0.72
CA LEU A 110 -7.06 -9.39 -0.08
C LEU A 110 -6.94 -9.69 -1.57
N GLN A 111 -5.71 -9.79 -2.09
CA GLN A 111 -5.50 -10.13 -3.49
C GLN A 111 -6.06 -11.53 -3.82
N ALA A 112 -5.86 -12.51 -2.94
CA ALA A 112 -6.41 -13.85 -3.12
C ALA A 112 -7.95 -13.85 -3.10
N TYR A 113 -8.55 -13.08 -2.19
CA TYR A 113 -9.99 -12.91 -2.10
C TYR A 113 -10.58 -12.29 -3.38
N VAL A 114 -10.05 -11.16 -3.86
CA VAL A 114 -10.58 -10.50 -5.07
C VAL A 114 -10.41 -11.39 -6.31
N LYS A 115 -9.36 -12.21 -6.36
CA LYS A 115 -9.19 -13.21 -7.42
C LYS A 115 -10.26 -14.30 -7.35
N SER A 116 -10.58 -14.84 -6.16
CA SER A 116 -11.52 -15.94 -5.99
C SER A 116 -13.00 -15.55 -6.18
N GLN A 117 -13.37 -14.29 -5.92
CA GLN A 117 -14.74 -13.78 -6.09
C GLN A 117 -15.25 -13.75 -7.54
N TRP A 118 -14.43 -14.09 -8.54
CA TRP A 118 -14.83 -14.13 -9.96
C TRP A 118 -16.05 -15.01 -10.24
N TRP A 119 -16.14 -16.14 -9.55
CA TRP A 119 -17.18 -17.15 -9.79
C TRP A 119 -18.59 -16.60 -9.61
N ILE A 120 -18.76 -15.53 -8.84
CA ILE A 120 -20.06 -14.89 -8.58
C ILE A 120 -20.60 -14.17 -9.82
N LEU A 121 -19.75 -13.80 -10.77
CA LEU A 121 -20.15 -13.14 -12.01
C LEU A 121 -20.46 -14.11 -13.17
N ILE A 122 -20.19 -15.40 -12.99
CA ILE A 122 -20.42 -16.45 -13.99
C ILE A 122 -21.79 -17.12 -13.80
N ILE A 123 -22.36 -17.02 -12.61
CA ILE A 123 -23.72 -17.47 -12.25
C ILE A 123 -24.74 -16.39 -12.64
#